data_AF-A0A7D3ZD32-F1
#
_entry.id   AF-A0A7D3ZD32-F1
#
_cell.length_a   1.000
_cell.length_b   1.000
_cell.length_c   1.000
_cell.angle_alpha   90.00
_cell.angle_beta   90.00
_cell.angle_gamma   90.00
#
_symmetry.space_group_name_H-M   'P 1'
#
loop_
_entity.id
_entity.type
_entity.pdbx_description
1 polymer ?
#
loop_
_entity_poly.entity_id
_entity_poly.type
_entity_poly.pdbx_seq_one_letter_code
_entity_poly.pdbx_strand_id
1 'polypeptide(L)'
;MSDEPAATPDPAPSPLAGDGGGEPGVPAAPPPEPTGDPRVDEVLARLGELPGRPVAEHVEIFADVHQRLQDLLAGAEGPSAEAGPPVPPPRPAFPAALRPRA
;
A
#
# COMPACT_ATOMS: atom_id res chain seq x y z
N MET A 1 33.39 21.05 53.57
CA MET A 1 33.03 20.66 52.19
C MET A 1 31.59 20.25 52.24
N SER A 2 30.74 21.00 51.53
CA SER A 2 29.28 20.96 51.62
C SER A 2 28.70 19.69 51.02
N ASP A 3 27.70 19.15 51.70
CA ASP A 3 26.79 18.11 51.22
C ASP A 3 25.93 18.70 50.09
N GLU A 4 26.08 18.16 48.88
CA GLU A 4 25.29 18.52 47.70
C GLU A 4 24.03 17.61 47.68
N PRO A 5 22.81 18.17 47.73
CA PRO A 5 21.62 17.35 47.76
C PRO A 5 21.46 16.63 46.42
N ALA A 6 21.28 15.31 46.49
CA ALA A 6 20.95 14.45 45.36
C ALA A 6 19.79 15.04 44.57
N ALA A 7 20.07 15.52 43.36
CA ALA A 7 19.07 15.84 42.36
C ALA A 7 18.31 14.55 42.06
N THR A 8 17.10 14.42 42.61
CA THR A 8 16.11 13.46 42.12
C THR A 8 15.94 13.72 40.63
N PRO A 9 16.17 12.72 39.75
CA PRO A 9 15.79 12.88 38.36
C PRO A 9 14.27 13.09 38.31
N ASP A 10 13.88 14.20 37.71
CA ASP A 10 12.51 14.51 37.34
C ASP A 10 11.86 13.26 36.71
N PRO A 11 10.72 12.76 37.22
CA PRO A 11 10.04 11.65 36.57
C PRO A 11 9.65 12.11 35.17
N ALA A 12 10.25 11.47 34.16
CA ALA A 12 9.92 11.65 32.75
C ALA A 12 8.40 11.77 32.59
N PRO A 13 7.90 12.66 31.71
CA PRO A 13 6.47 12.78 31.48
C PRO A 13 5.94 11.39 31.15
N SER A 14 5.05 10.89 32.01
CA SER A 14 4.28 9.70 31.71
C SER A 14 3.73 9.88 30.30
N PRO A 15 3.81 8.87 29.40
CA PRO A 15 3.12 8.99 28.12
C PRO A 15 1.70 9.36 28.49
N LEU A 16 1.27 10.52 28.00
CA LEU A 16 -0.08 11.02 28.12
C LEU A 16 -0.94 9.78 27.93
N ALA A 17 -1.57 9.31 29.02
CA ALA A 17 -2.60 8.31 28.90
C ALA A 17 -3.52 8.96 27.91
N GLY A 18 -3.49 8.45 26.67
CA GLY A 18 -4.31 8.95 25.61
C GLY A 18 -5.70 8.74 26.13
N ASP A 19 -6.27 9.79 26.71
CA ASP A 19 -7.67 10.07 26.58
C ASP A 19 -7.86 9.92 25.07
N GLY A 20 -8.34 8.74 24.68
CA GLY A 20 -8.80 8.46 23.35
C GLY A 20 -9.99 9.35 23.17
N GLY A 21 -9.72 10.66 23.04
CA GLY A 21 -10.63 11.66 22.57
C GLY A 21 -11.18 11.02 21.33
N GLY A 22 -12.47 10.69 21.40
CA GLY A 22 -13.21 10.19 20.27
C GLY A 22 -13.10 11.26 19.21
N GLU A 23 -12.05 11.15 18.39
CA GLU A 23 -12.01 11.72 17.06
C GLU A 23 -13.39 11.41 16.51
N PRO A 24 -14.21 12.42 16.16
CA PRO A 24 -15.58 12.19 15.73
C PRO A 24 -15.51 11.11 14.65
N GLY A 25 -15.94 9.90 15.03
CA GLY A 25 -15.58 8.70 14.30
C GLY A 25 -16.02 8.90 12.88
N VAL A 26 -15.06 8.95 11.95
CA VAL A 26 -15.37 8.99 10.52
C VAL A 26 -16.45 7.92 10.31
N PRO A 27 -17.65 8.31 9.84
CA PRO A 27 -18.72 7.35 9.70
C PRO A 27 -18.18 6.22 8.84
N ALA A 28 -18.32 4.98 9.35
CA ALA A 28 -17.82 3.81 8.64
C ALA A 28 -18.32 3.89 7.20
N ALA A 29 -17.37 3.96 6.26
CA ALA A 29 -17.71 4.05 4.86
C ALA A 29 -18.65 2.88 4.50
N PRO A 30 -19.66 3.09 3.64
CA PRO A 30 -20.49 1.99 3.19
C PRO A 30 -19.60 0.89 2.60
N PRO A 31 -19.96 -0.39 2.77
CA PRO A 31 -19.18 -1.48 2.23
C PRO A 31 -19.05 -1.30 0.71
N PRO A 32 -17.89 -1.65 0.13
CA PRO A 32 -17.68 -1.52 -1.30
C PRO A 32 -18.74 -2.33 -2.06
N GLU A 33 -19.21 -1.80 -3.19
CA GLU A 33 -20.06 -2.58 -4.10
C GLU A 33 -19.28 -3.81 -4.60
N PRO A 34 -19.95 -4.96 -4.76
CA PRO A 34 -19.30 -6.17 -5.24
C PRO A 34 -18.75 -5.93 -6.64
N THR A 35 -17.52 -6.38 -6.86
CA THR A 35 -16.79 -6.25 -8.11
C THR A 35 -17.35 -7.15 -9.22
N GLY A 36 -18.15 -8.15 -8.85
CA GLY A 36 -18.75 -9.12 -9.77
C GLY A 36 -17.88 -10.36 -10.01
N ASP A 37 -16.66 -10.39 -9.46
CA ASP A 37 -15.82 -11.58 -9.41
C ASP A 37 -15.77 -12.12 -7.97
N PRO A 38 -16.26 -13.34 -7.71
CA PRO A 38 -16.35 -13.88 -6.36
C PRO A 38 -14.99 -14.07 -5.68
N ARG A 39 -13.91 -14.24 -6.46
CA ARG A 39 -12.55 -14.39 -5.90
C ARG A 39 -12.01 -13.04 -5.46
N VAL A 40 -12.24 -11.99 -6.25
CA VAL A 40 -11.89 -10.62 -5.89
C VAL A 40 -12.70 -10.14 -4.68
N ASP A 41 -14.00 -10.42 -4.66
CA ASP A 41 -14.89 -10.05 -3.56
C ASP A 41 -14.50 -10.71 -2.23
N GLU A 42 -14.07 -11.98 -2.26
CA GLU A 42 -13.56 -12.69 -1.07
C GLU A 42 -12.28 -12.03 -0.52
N VAL A 43 -11.37 -11.63 -1.40
CA VAL A 43 -10.12 -10.95 -1.01
C VAL A 43 -10.41 -9.57 -0.42
N LEU A 44 -11.34 -8.81 -1.02
CA LEU A 44 -11.72 -7.48 -0.54
C LEU A 44 -12.50 -7.51 0.78
N ALA A 45 -13.24 -8.59 1.07
CA ALA A 45 -13.93 -8.76 2.35
C ALA A 45 -12.97 -8.66 3.55
N ARG A 46 -11.70 -9.04 3.36
CA ARG A 46 -10.66 -8.96 4.40
C ARG A 46 -10.35 -7.52 4.85
N LEU A 47 -10.59 -6.51 4.00
CA LEU A 47 -10.43 -5.11 4.38
C LEU A 47 -11.44 -4.67 5.44
N GLY A 48 -12.55 -5.40 5.59
CA GLY A 48 -13.53 -5.18 6.66
C GLY A 48 -12.99 -5.46 8.07
N GLU A 49 -11.83 -6.12 8.19
CA GLU A 49 -11.17 -6.43 9.48
C GLU A 49 -10.28 -5.29 10.01
N LEU A 50 -10.04 -4.26 9.20
CA LEU A 50 -9.21 -3.11 9.54
C LEU A 50 -9.80 -2.19 10.64
N PRO A 51 -11.11 -1.91 10.68
CA PRO A 51 -11.68 -1.03 11.69
C PRO A 51 -11.41 -1.56 13.11
N GLY A 52 -10.84 -0.71 13.97
CA GLY A 52 -10.55 -1.04 15.36
C GLY A 52 -9.20 -1.76 15.59
N ARG A 53 -8.44 -2.05 14.53
CA ARG A 53 -7.07 -2.55 14.66
C ARG A 53 -6.05 -1.40 14.77
N PRO A 54 -4.87 -1.65 15.34
CA PRO A 54 -3.78 -0.68 15.30
C PRO A 54 -3.25 -0.53 13.87
N VAL A 55 -2.87 0.70 13.51
CA VAL A 55 -2.38 1.05 12.16
C VAL A 55 -1.19 0.19 11.72
N ALA A 56 -0.36 -0.25 12.67
CA ALA A 56 0.77 -1.15 12.38
C ALA A 56 0.31 -2.49 11.78
N GLU A 57 -0.83 -3.03 12.22
CA GLU A 57 -1.40 -4.28 11.69
C GLU A 57 -2.08 -4.08 10.33
N HIS A 58 -2.49 -2.85 9.99
CA HIS A 58 -3.14 -2.57 8.70
C HIS A 58 -2.22 -2.88 7.52
N VAL A 59 -0.92 -2.63 7.68
CA VAL A 59 0.08 -2.84 6.63
C VAL A 59 0.12 -4.32 6.21
N GLU A 60 0.08 -5.24 7.18
CA GLU A 60 0.09 -6.68 6.90
C GLU A 60 -1.17 -7.12 6.16
N ILE A 61 -2.33 -6.57 6.53
CA ILE A 61 -3.61 -6.86 5.87
C ILE A 61 -3.60 -6.32 4.44
N PHE A 62 -3.15 -5.08 4.22
CA PHE A 62 -3.04 -4.52 2.87
C PHE A 62 -2.07 -5.30 1.99
N ALA A 63 -0.92 -5.71 2.54
CA ALA A 63 0.07 -6.49 1.81
C ALA A 63 -0.49 -7.85 1.37
N ASP A 64 -1.21 -8.55 2.25
CA ASP A 64 -1.86 -9.83 1.92
C ASP A 64 -2.91 -9.67 0.81
N VAL A 65 -3.78 -8.66 0.93
CA VAL A 65 -4.81 -8.37 -0.07
C VAL A 65 -4.17 -8.08 -1.43
N HIS A 66 -3.14 -7.22 -1.46
CA HIS A 66 -2.41 -6.92 -2.69
C HIS A 66 -1.76 -8.17 -3.30
N GLN A 67 -1.13 -9.01 -2.48
CA GLN A 67 -0.48 -10.22 -2.97
C GLN A 67 -1.48 -11.21 -3.59
N ARG A 68 -2.65 -11.40 -2.96
CA ARG A 68 -3.71 -12.27 -3.50
C ARG A 68 -4.29 -11.73 -4.80
N LEU A 69 -4.53 -10.43 -4.89
CA LEU A 69 -5.00 -9.80 -6.13
C LEU A 69 -3.99 -9.96 -7.26
N GLN A 70 -2.69 -9.80 -6.98
CA GLN A 70 -1.64 -10.03 -7.97
C GLN A 70 -1.57 -11.49 -8.43
N ASP A 71 -1.73 -12.45 -7.52
CA ASP A 71 -1.77 -13.88 -7.86
C ASP A 71 -2.96 -14.21 -8.78
N LEU A 72 -4.14 -13.68 -8.47
CA LEU A 72 -5.33 -13.82 -9.30
C LEU A 72 -5.13 -13.23 -10.71
N LEU A 73 -4.50 -12.05 -10.80
CA LEU A 73 -4.17 -11.41 -12.08
C LEU A 73 -3.15 -12.23 -12.88
N ALA A 74 -2.09 -12.71 -12.23
CA ALA A 74 -1.06 -13.53 -12.86
C ALA A 74 -1.60 -14.88 -13.33
N GLY A 75 -2.55 -15.48 -12.61
CA GLY A 75 -3.23 -16.71 -13.04
C GLY A 75 -4.25 -16.50 -14.16
N ALA A 76 -4.74 -15.28 -14.35
CA ALA A 76 -5.65 -14.91 -15.44
C ALA A 76 -4.91 -14.57 -16.75
N GLU A 77 -3.70 -14.01 -16.64
CA GLU A 77 -2.76 -13.92 -17.77
C GLU A 77 -2.22 -15.32 -18.11
N GLY A 78 -2.88 -16.04 -19.01
CA GLY A 78 -2.27 -17.18 -19.70
C GLY A 78 -0.95 -16.75 -20.41
N PRO A 79 -0.17 -17.69 -21.00
CA PRO A 79 1.17 -17.42 -21.59
C PRO A 79 1.17 -16.51 -22.85
N SER A 80 0.23 -15.59 -22.98
CA SER A 80 0.10 -14.62 -24.07
C SER A 80 0.90 -13.33 -23.86
N ALA A 81 1.54 -13.12 -22.72
CA ALA A 81 2.30 -11.88 -22.45
C ALA A 81 3.79 -11.94 -22.84
N GLU A 82 4.36 -13.09 -23.24
CA GLU A 82 5.76 -13.15 -23.71
C GLU A 82 5.89 -13.08 -25.24
N ALA A 83 4.81 -13.29 -25.98
CA ALA A 83 4.77 -13.11 -27.43
C ALA A 83 3.96 -11.86 -27.81
N GLY A 84 4.41 -10.69 -27.36
CA GLY A 84 3.97 -9.44 -27.96
C GLY A 84 4.20 -9.48 -29.48
N PRO A 85 3.33 -8.84 -30.31
CA PRO A 85 3.62 -8.69 -31.74
C PRO A 85 5.03 -8.09 -31.90
N PRO A 86 5.82 -8.49 -32.92
CA PRO A 86 7.18 -7.99 -33.07
C PRO A 86 7.12 -6.47 -33.05
N VAL A 87 7.58 -5.86 -31.96
CA VAL A 87 7.68 -4.41 -31.85
C VAL A 87 8.53 -3.98 -33.05
N PRO A 88 7.97 -3.21 -33.99
CA PRO A 88 8.76 -2.74 -35.12
C PRO A 88 9.95 -1.96 -34.54
N PRO A 89 11.14 -2.07 -35.14
CA PRO A 89 12.32 -1.39 -34.60
C PRO A 89 12.00 0.10 -34.51
N PRO A 90 12.49 0.81 -33.47
CA PRO A 90 12.25 2.24 -33.34
C PRO A 90 12.67 2.89 -34.65
N ARG A 91 11.70 3.52 -35.33
CA ARG A 91 11.99 4.26 -36.55
C ARG A 91 13.07 5.27 -36.19
N PRO A 92 14.20 5.32 -36.92
CA PRO A 92 15.24 6.28 -36.61
C PRO A 92 14.62 7.68 -36.60
N ALA A 93 14.86 8.43 -35.51
CA ALA A 93 14.28 9.75 -35.27
C ALA A 93 14.67 10.81 -36.33
N PHE A 94 15.54 10.45 -37.29
CA PHE A 94 15.95 11.29 -38.39
C PHE A 94 15.87 10.52 -39.70
N PRO A 95 15.21 11.06 -40.75
CA PRO A 95 15.27 10.46 -42.08
C PRO A 95 16.73 10.45 -42.54
N ALA A 96 17.22 9.28 -42.96
CA ALA A 96 18.59 9.10 -43.46
C ALA A 96 18.95 10.02 -44.64
N ALA A 97 17.94 10.62 -45.28
CA ALA A 97 18.07 11.64 -46.33
C ALA A 97 18.65 12.98 -45.86
N LEU A 98 18.72 13.24 -44.55
CA LEU A 98 19.30 14.48 -43.98
C LEU A 98 20.70 14.30 -43.40
N ARG A 99 21.35 13.14 -43.59
CA ARG A 99 22.74 12.97 -43.15
C ARG A 99 23.66 13.74 -44.11
N PRO A 100 24.46 14.71 -43.63
CA PRO A 100 25.46 15.36 -44.46
C PRO A 100 26.47 14.30 -44.93
N ARG A 101 26.72 14.27 -46.24
CA ARG A 101 27.73 13.40 -46.86
C ARG A 101 29.10 13.92 -46.43
N ALA A 102 29.76 13.20 -45.53
CA ALA A 102 31.19 13.37 -45.25
C ALA A 102 32.01 12.85 -46.43
#